data_AF-A0A0U3P182-F1
#
_entry.id   AF-A0A0U3P182-F1
#
_cell.length_a   1.000
_cell.length_b   1.000
_cell.length_c   1.000
_cell.angle_alpha   90.00
_cell.angle_beta   90.00
_cell.angle_gamma   90.00
#
_symmetry.space_group_name_H-M   'P 1'
#
loop_
_entity.id
_entity.type
_entity.pdbx_description
1 polymer ?
#
loop_
_entity_poly.entity_id
_entity_poly.type
_entity_poly.pdbx_seq_one_letter_code
_entity_poly.pdbx_strand_id
1 'polypeptide(L)' 'MRTRTLDCPTCGTMQPFRLLDEKEKAAIRAEKGDGHQVDNLWRCTAKGCLTYYRHLNKYDRGLLPESFREEEATDK' A
#
# COMPACT_ATOMS: atom_id res chain seq x y z
N MET A 1 3.39 14.29 -5.96
CA MET A 1 3.10 12.86 -5.69
C MET A 1 2.04 12.40 -6.68
N ARG A 2 2.25 11.31 -7.42
CA ARG A 2 1.23 10.76 -8.33
C ARG A 2 0.27 9.90 -7.52
N THR A 3 -0.97 10.37 -7.35
CA THR A 3 -2.06 9.60 -6.76
C THR A 3 -3.04 9.20 -7.85
N ARG A 4 -3.68 8.05 -7.69
CA ARG A 4 -4.66 7.52 -8.64
C ARG A 4 -5.80 6.85 -7.91
N THR A 5 -7.04 7.12 -8.31
CA THR A 5 -8.18 6.42 -7.73
C THR A 5 -8.28 5.02 -8.32
N LEU A 6 -8.25 4.00 -7.47
CA LEU A 6 -8.37 2.60 -7.87
C LEU A 6 -9.33 1.86 -6.93
N ASP A 7 -9.89 0.76 -7.41
CA ASP A 7 -10.75 -0.12 -6.62
C ASP A 7 -9.92 -0.83 -5.55
N CYS A 8 -10.19 -0.55 -4.28
CA CYS A 8 -9.50 -1.25 -3.19
C CYS A 8 -10.29 -2.51 -2.84
N PRO A 9 -9.73 -3.73 -3.01
CA PRO A 9 -10.44 -4.96 -2.68
C PRO A 9 -10.70 -5.12 -1.17
N THR A 10 -9.96 -4.41 -0.33
CA THR A 10 -10.11 -4.44 1.13
C THR A 10 -11.12 -3.42 1.63
N CYS A 11 -11.16 -2.22 1.04
CA CYS A 11 -12.16 -1.22 1.39
C CYS A 11 -13.50 -1.43 0.65
N GLY A 12 -13.50 -2.19 -0.46
CA GLY A 12 -14.69 -2.43 -1.29
C GLY A 12 -15.15 -1.20 -2.08
N THR A 13 -14.33 -0.15 -2.17
CA THR A 13 -14.66 1.09 -2.87
C THR A 13 -13.46 1.65 -3.64
N MET A 14 -13.75 2.61 -4.53
CA MET A 14 -12.74 3.43 -5.17
C MET A 14 -12.04 4.32 -4.14
N GLN A 15 -10.77 4.04 -3.88
CA GLN A 15 -9.94 4.78 -2.94
C GLN A 15 -8.79 5.47 -3.67
N PRO A 16 -8.24 6.57 -3.14
CA PRO A 16 -6.99 7.09 -3.63
C PRO A 16 -5.87 6.10 -3.31
N PHE A 17 -5.07 5.80 -4.32
CA PHE A 17 -3.84 5.04 -4.21
C PHE A 17 -2.65 5.96 -4.48
N ARG A 18 -1.55 5.67 -3.81
CA ARG A 18 -0.27 6.35 -4.02
C ARG A 18 0.83 5.31 -4.21
N LEU A 19 1.90 5.72 -4.89
CA LEU A 19 3.12 4.93 -4.93
C LEU A 19 3.69 4.79 -3.51
N LEU A 20 4.30 3.63 -3.25
CA LEU A 20 5.06 3.39 -2.02
C LEU A 20 6.22 4.37 -1.91
N ASP A 21 6.43 4.89 -0.69
CA ASP A 21 7.64 5.62 -0.34
C ASP A 21 8.85 4.69 -0.19
N GLU A 22 10.05 5.25 -0.19
CA GLU A 22 11.30 4.48 -0.04
C GLU A 22 11.32 3.62 1.23
N LYS A 23 10.73 4.10 2.34
CA LYS A 23 10.59 3.32 3.58
C LYS A 23 9.69 2.11 3.42
N GLU A 24 8.55 2.28 2.76
CA GLU A 24 7.58 1.21 2.51
C GLU A 24 8.16 0.18 1.53
N LYS A 25 8.84 0.66 0.48
CA LYS A 25 9.59 -0.16 -0.47
C LYS A 25 10.65 -1.01 0.23
N ALA A 26 11.45 -0.39 1.11
CA ALA A 26 12.49 -1.10 1.85
C ALA A 26 11.91 -2.16 2.80
N ALA A 27 10.80 -1.86 3.48
CA ALA A 27 10.14 -2.83 4.35
C ALA A 27 9.55 -4.02 3.57
N ILE A 28 8.91 -3.77 2.43
CA ILE A 28 8.40 -4.84 1.56
C ILE A 28 9.56 -5.67 1.00
N ARG A 29 10.67 -5.06 0.60
CA ARG A 29 11.87 -5.80 0.16
C ARG A 29 12.47 -6.64 1.30
N ALA A 30 12.47 -6.15 2.53
CA ALA A 30 12.95 -6.90 3.69
C ALA A 30 12.06 -8.12 3.99
N GLU A 31 10.74 -8.01 3.81
CA GLU A 31 9.79 -9.10 4.09
C GLU A 31 9.66 -10.11 2.92
N LYS A 32 9.53 -9.61 1.68
CA LYS A 32 9.32 -10.42 0.47
C LYS A 32 10.61 -10.85 -0.22
N GLY A 33 11.73 -10.19 0.08
CA GLY A 33 13.02 -10.38 -0.58
C GLY A 33 13.34 -9.30 -1.63
N ASP A 34 14.64 -9.11 -1.87
CA ASP A 34 15.19 -8.05 -2.74
C ASP A 34 14.70 -8.13 -4.20
N GLY A 35 14.30 -9.31 -4.66
CA GLY A 35 13.73 -9.52 -5.99
C GLY A 35 12.28 -9.03 -6.17
N HIS A 36 11.61 -8.59 -5.10
CA HIS A 36 10.23 -8.15 -5.17
C HIS A 36 10.11 -6.76 -5.82
N GLN A 37 9.31 -6.65 -6.88
CA GLN A 37 9.19 -5.42 -7.67
C GLN A 37 8.30 -4.37 -6.99
N VAL A 38 8.91 -3.55 -6.13
CA VAL A 38 8.23 -2.51 -5.34
C VAL A 38 7.99 -1.17 -6.05
N ASP A 39 8.63 -0.94 -7.20
CA ASP A 39 8.59 0.36 -7.88
C ASP A 39 7.24 0.69 -8.56
N ASN A 40 6.45 -0.33 -8.87
CA ASN A 40 5.12 -0.20 -9.47
C ASN A 40 3.98 -0.63 -8.53
N LEU A 41 4.26 -0.71 -7.23
CA LEU A 41 3.24 -1.03 -6.24
C LEU A 41 2.57 0.25 -5.76
N TRP A 42 1.24 0.16 -5.68
CA TRP A 42 0.38 1.24 -5.26
C TRP A 42 -0.29 0.81 -3.96
N ARG A 43 -0.16 1.61 -2.91
CA ARG A 43 -0.88 1.41 -1.65
C ARG A 43 -2.12 2.28 -1.59
N CYS A 44 -3.13 1.76 -0.92
CA CYS A 44 -4.31 2.53 -0.54
C CYS A 44 -3.92 3.63 0.47
N THR A 45 -4.48 4.82 0.32
CA THR A 45 -4.32 5.93 1.28
C THR A 45 -5.48 6.04 2.25
N ALA A 46 -6.43 5.11 2.23
CA ALA A 46 -7.49 5.07 3.22
C ALA A 46 -6.89 4.81 4.61
N LYS A 47 -7.36 5.54 5.62
CA LYS A 47 -6.93 5.38 7.01
C LYS A 47 -7.08 3.91 7.45
N GLY A 48 -6.06 3.37 8.10
CA GLY A 48 -6.03 1.97 8.52
C GLY A 48 -5.89 0.91 7.41
N CYS A 49 -5.90 1.29 6.12
CA CYS A 49 -5.79 0.35 5.02
C CYS A 49 -4.32 0.15 4.61
N LEU A 50 -3.86 -1.08 4.84
CA LEU A 50 -2.50 -1.52 4.50
C LEU A 50 -2.40 -2.16 3.11
N THR A 51 -3.50 -2.17 2.35
CA THR A 51 -3.54 -2.91 1.09
C THR A 51 -2.70 -2.19 0.04
N TYR A 52 -1.79 -2.94 -0.57
CA TYR A 52 -1.06 -2.51 -1.74
C TYR A 52 -1.19 -3.54 -2.86
N TYR A 53 -1.17 -3.08 -4.11
CA TYR A 53 -1.14 -3.97 -5.26
C TYR A 53 -0.56 -3.26 -6.48
N ARG A 54 -0.14 -4.02 -7.48
CA ARG A 54 0.34 -3.45 -8.75
C ARG A 54 -0.80 -2.88 -9.57
N HIS A 55 -0.62 -1.69 -10.15
CA HIS A 55 -1.62 -1.08 -11.03
C HIS A 55 -2.11 -2.08 -12.10
N LEU A 56 -3.43 -2.27 -12.20
CA LEU A 56 -4.13 -3.26 -13.05
C LEU A 56 -4.06 -4.73 -12.62
N ASN A 57 -3.38 -5.09 -11.52
CA ASN A 57 -3.31 -6.46 -11.04
C ASN A 57 -3.71 -6.57 -9.55
N LYS A 58 -5.01 -6.62 -9.29
CA LYS A 58 -5.60 -6.76 -7.93
C LYS A 58 -5.39 -8.15 -7.30
N TYR A 59 -4.99 -9.14 -8.09
CA TYR A 59 -4.66 -10.48 -7.59
C TYR A 59 -3.26 -10.51 -6.98
N ASP A 60 -2.33 -9.71 -7.52
CA ASP A 60 -1.01 -9.46 -6.96
C ASP A 60 -1.08 -8.38 -5.87
N ARG A 61 -1.93 -8.63 -4.86
CA ARG A 61 -2.07 -7.76 -3.70
C ARG A 61 -1.26 -8.27 -2.53
N GLY A 62 -0.70 -7.35 -1.76
CA GLY A 62 -0.10 -7.59 -0.47
C GLY A 62 -0.67 -6.66 0.59
N LEU A 63 -0.28 -6.92 1.82
CA LEU A 63 -0.57 -6.06 2.97
C LEU A 63 0.76 -5.50 3.46
N LEU A 64 0.83 -4.17 3.57
CA LEU A 64 1.95 -3.51 4.20
C LEU A 64 2.06 -3.97 5.65
N PRO A 65 3.27 -3.94 6.23
CA PRO A 65 3.45 -4.21 7.65
C PRO A 65 2.57 -3.29 8.49
N GLU A 66 2.10 -3.78 9.63
CA GLU A 66 1.24 -3.01 10.54
C GLU A 66 1.91 -1.71 11.02
N SER A 67 3.26 -1.63 11.00
CA SER A 67 4.01 -0.40 11.29
C SER A 67 3.73 0.77 10.33
N PHE A 68 3.20 0.49 9.13
CA PHE A 68 2.76 1.51 8.17
C PHE A 68 1.27 1.78 8.24
N ARG A 69 0.58 1.13 9.18
CA ARG A 69 -0.81 1.47 9.46
C ARG A 69 -0.76 2.89 9.96
N GLU A 70 -1.36 3.80 9.20
CA GLU A 70 -1.85 5.03 9.80
C GLU A 70 -2.96 4.59 10.75
N GLU A 71 -2.55 4.18 11.95
CA GLU A 71 -3.37 4.26 13.14
C GLU A 71 -3.82 5.71 13.17
N GLU A 72 -5.14 5.92 13.16
CA GLU A 72 -5.70 7.20 13.56
C GLU A 72 -5.00 7.56 14.86
N ALA A 73 -4.08 8.52 14.80
CA ALA A 73 -3.26 8.88 15.93
C ALA A 73 -4.22 9.17 17.08
N THR A 74 -4.29 8.25 18.03
CA THR A 74 -4.91 8.51 19.31
C THR A 74 -3.91 9.38 20.07
N ASP A 75 -3.81 10.63 19.61
CA ASP A 75 -3.26 11.70 20.43
C ASP A 75 -4.42 12.12 21.33
N LYS A 76 -4.31 11.73 22.59
CA LYS A 76 -5.28 11.95 23.66
C LYS A 76 -4.79 13.09 24.54
#